data_AF-A3HWP8-F1
#
_entry.id   AF-A3HWP8-F1
#
_cell.length_a   1.000
_cell.length_b   1.000
_cell.length_c   1.000
_cell.angle_alpha   90.00
_cell.angle_beta   90.00
_cell.angle_gamma   90.00
#
_symmetry.space_group_name_H-M   'P 1'
#
loop_
_entity.id
_entity.type
_entity.pdbx_description
1 polymer ?
#
loop_
_entity_poly.entity_id
_entity_poly.type
_entity_poly.pdbx_seq_one_letter_code
_entity_poly.pdbx_strand_id
1 'polypeptide(L)'
;MKIFFLLILLNLFYAEDPIQGKWKLQSYEAFLNIMKSESFQSETQSRQNEVSKDFQFAIDNTFYEFNEDSVYFTDAGAGIVKEKRGRWIIKNDTLTMLETGKVKANRFLIEKLGSKELRMRLLFLEGFIAKSELVFVKMD
;
A
#
# COMPACT_ATOMS: atom_id res chain seq x y z
N MET A 1 21.75 8.92 -39.16
CA MET A 1 20.41 9.46 -38.84
C MET A 1 19.38 8.38 -38.46
N LYS A 2 19.36 7.18 -39.08
CA LYS A 2 18.41 6.09 -38.73
C LYS A 2 18.61 5.46 -37.34
N ILE A 3 19.85 5.35 -36.86
CA ILE A 3 20.18 4.80 -35.52
C ILE A 3 19.74 5.73 -34.39
N PHE A 4 19.77 7.05 -34.60
CA PHE A 4 19.36 8.02 -33.59
C PHE A 4 17.84 7.96 -33.32
N PHE A 5 17.05 7.73 -34.38
CA PHE A 5 15.61 7.47 -34.24
C PHE A 5 15.31 6.15 -33.51
N LEU A 6 16.12 5.11 -33.71
CA LEU A 6 15.97 3.82 -33.02
C LEU A 6 16.24 3.96 -31.50
N LEU A 7 17.26 4.74 -31.11
CA LEU A 7 17.58 5.00 -29.70
C LEU A 7 16.54 5.88 -28.99
N ILE A 8 15.91 6.82 -29.71
CA ILE A 8 14.80 7.62 -29.18
C ILE A 8 13.55 6.75 -28.99
N LEU A 9 13.26 5.85 -29.93
CA LEU A 9 12.15 4.90 -29.81
C LEU A 9 12.35 3.91 -28.66
N LEU A 10 13.58 3.41 -28.46
CA LEU A 10 13.90 2.51 -27.34
C LEU A 10 13.74 3.19 -25.96
N ASN A 11 14.05 4.48 -25.84
CA ASN A 11 13.83 5.23 -24.59
C ASN A 11 12.34 5.48 -24.27
N LEU A 12 11.47 5.56 -25.28
CA LEU A 12 10.02 5.71 -25.06
C LEU A 12 9.37 4.45 -24.46
N PHE A 13 10.02 3.28 -24.59
CA PHE A 13 9.54 2.03 -24.00
C PHE A 13 10.14 1.72 -22.61
N TYR A 14 11.11 2.51 -22.15
CA TYR A 14 11.65 2.46 -20.79
C TYR A 14 10.88 3.38 -19.84
N ALA A 15 9.55 3.41 -19.95
CA ALA A 15 8.75 3.97 -18.88
C ALA A 15 8.82 2.98 -17.72
N GLU A 16 9.52 3.37 -16.64
CA GLU A 16 9.46 2.63 -15.37
C GLU A 16 7.99 2.42 -15.00
N ASP A 17 7.63 1.19 -14.61
CA ASP A 17 6.30 0.93 -14.10
C ASP A 17 6.05 1.87 -12.91
N PRO A 18 5.01 2.73 -12.94
CA PRO A 18 4.82 3.78 -11.95
C PRO A 18 4.82 3.28 -10.50
N ILE A 19 4.45 2.01 -10.28
CA ILE A 19 4.42 1.39 -8.94
C ILE A 19 5.80 0.98 -8.41
N GLN A 20 6.83 0.86 -9.25
CA GLN A 20 8.18 0.46 -8.82
C GLN A 20 8.73 1.41 -7.76
N GLY A 21 9.54 0.89 -6.85
CA GLY A 21 10.16 1.65 -5.75
C GLY A 21 9.44 1.49 -4.41
N LYS A 22 9.85 2.32 -3.46
CA LYS A 22 9.43 2.23 -2.05
C LYS A 22 8.30 3.21 -1.74
N TRP A 23 7.32 2.74 -0.99
CA TRP A 23 6.08 3.43 -0.66
C TRP A 23 5.83 3.35 0.84
N LYS A 24 5.63 4.48 1.51
CA LYS A 24 5.27 4.54 2.93
C LYS A 24 3.78 4.81 3.07
N LEU A 25 3.11 4.10 3.96
CA LEU A 25 1.74 4.42 4.33
C LEU A 25 1.71 5.83 4.96
N GLN A 26 0.92 6.72 4.36
CA GLN A 26 0.72 8.06 4.90
C GLN A 26 -0.57 8.14 5.71
N SER A 27 -1.64 7.49 5.24
CA SER A 27 -2.91 7.49 5.95
C SER A 27 -3.74 6.24 5.65
N TYR A 28 -4.58 5.88 6.61
CA TYR A 28 -5.59 4.84 6.45
C TYR A 28 -6.93 5.33 7.00
N GLU A 29 -7.93 5.43 6.13
CA GLU A 29 -9.23 5.99 6.47
C GLU A 29 -9.93 5.23 7.59
N ALA A 30 -9.70 3.91 7.71
CA ALA A 30 -10.29 3.12 8.80
C ALA A 30 -9.84 3.62 10.18
N PHE A 31 -8.56 3.97 10.34
CA PHE A 31 -8.06 4.53 11.60
C PHE A 31 -8.70 5.87 11.91
N LEU A 32 -8.84 6.74 10.90
CA LEU A 32 -9.51 8.03 11.05
C LEU A 32 -10.99 7.86 11.45
N ASN A 33 -11.67 6.90 10.84
CA ASN A 33 -13.09 6.62 11.11
C ASN A 33 -13.28 6.05 12.52
N ILE A 34 -12.39 5.17 12.99
CA ILE A 34 -12.40 4.66 14.37
C ILE A 34 -12.19 5.81 15.35
N MET A 35 -11.17 6.65 15.13
CA MET A 35 -10.89 7.80 16.02
C MET A 35 -12.05 8.81 16.08
N LYS A 36 -12.88 8.90 15.04
CA LYS A 36 -14.07 9.77 15.01
C LYS A 36 -15.35 9.11 15.57
N SER A 37 -15.32 7.81 15.85
CA SER A 37 -16.51 7.07 16.28
C SER A 37 -16.93 7.40 17.70
N GLU A 38 -18.23 7.38 17.99
CA GLU A 38 -18.76 7.57 19.34
C GLU A 38 -18.17 6.57 20.34
N SER A 39 -17.97 5.32 19.91
CA SER A 39 -17.37 4.27 20.73
C SER A 39 -15.94 4.62 21.15
N PHE A 40 -15.15 5.24 20.28
CA PHE A 40 -13.79 5.67 20.64
C PHE A 40 -13.83 6.91 21.54
N GLN A 41 -14.73 7.85 21.25
CA GLN A 41 -14.85 9.10 22.00
C GLN A 41 -15.36 8.88 23.43
N SER A 42 -16.11 7.81 23.69
CA SER A 42 -16.58 7.45 25.03
C SER A 42 -15.57 6.64 25.87
N GLU A 43 -14.44 6.22 25.28
CA GLU A 43 -13.38 5.51 26.00
C GLU A 43 -12.63 6.42 26.98
N THR A 44 -11.93 5.80 27.93
CA THR A 44 -11.04 6.55 28.83
C THR A 44 -9.89 7.21 28.05
N GLN A 45 -9.38 8.35 28.53
CA GLN A 45 -8.25 9.03 27.90
C GLN A 45 -7.03 8.12 27.75
N SER A 46 -6.77 7.25 28.73
CA SER A 46 -5.67 6.29 28.65
C SER A 46 -5.83 5.34 27.46
N ARG A 47 -7.03 4.82 27.26
CA ARG A 47 -7.32 3.88 26.16
C ARG A 47 -7.30 4.57 24.81
N GLN A 48 -7.84 5.79 24.71
CA GLN A 48 -7.75 6.60 23.50
C GLN A 48 -6.29 6.83 23.09
N ASN A 49 -5.44 7.21 24.06
CA ASN A 49 -4.01 7.42 23.82
C ASN A 49 -3.29 6.16 23.36
N GLU A 50 -3.62 5.00 23.92
CA GLU A 50 -3.04 3.71 23.53
C GLU A 50 -3.39 3.36 22.08
N VAL A 51 -4.68 3.41 21.73
CA VAL A 51 -5.15 3.10 20.37
C VAL A 51 -4.59 4.09 19.34
N SER A 52 -4.54 5.38 19.66
CA SER A 52 -3.92 6.38 18.78
C SER A 52 -2.43 6.11 18.57
N LYS A 53 -1.69 5.68 19.60
CA LYS A 53 -0.29 5.27 19.46
C LYS A 53 -0.13 4.04 18.59
N ASP A 54 -1.01 3.05 18.72
CA ASP A 54 -0.99 1.84 17.89
C ASP A 54 -1.26 2.17 16.41
N PHE A 55 -2.22 3.04 16.13
CA PHE A 55 -2.50 3.49 14.76
C PHE A 55 -1.34 4.28 14.17
N GLN A 56 -0.75 5.18 14.95
CA GLN A 56 0.42 5.93 14.52
C GLN A 56 1.61 5.00 14.27
N PHE A 57 1.85 4.02 15.15
CA PHE A 57 2.87 3.00 14.99
C PHE A 57 2.66 2.20 13.69
N ALA A 58 1.43 1.79 13.39
CA ALA A 58 1.10 1.10 12.15
C ALA A 58 1.38 1.97 10.92
N ILE A 59 0.98 3.25 10.93
CA ILE A 59 1.26 4.20 9.83
C ILE A 59 2.77 4.37 9.64
N ASP A 60 3.51 4.58 10.72
CA ASP A 60 4.95 4.87 10.64
C ASP A 60 5.79 3.70 10.17
N ASN A 61 5.31 2.48 10.38
CA ASN A 61 6.05 1.26 10.11
C ASN A 61 5.50 0.42 8.95
N THR A 62 4.48 0.90 8.23
CA THR A 62 3.94 0.21 7.04
C THR A 62 4.57 0.74 5.76
N PHE A 63 5.30 -0.12 5.04
CA PHE A 63 5.98 0.19 3.79
C PHE A 63 5.84 -0.94 2.79
N TYR A 64 5.70 -0.61 1.51
CA TYR A 64 5.78 -1.53 0.38
C TYR A 64 6.94 -1.14 -0.54
N GLU A 65 7.74 -2.10 -0.98
CA GLU A 65 8.83 -1.90 -1.92
C GLU A 65 8.65 -2.86 -3.09
N PHE A 66 8.27 -2.32 -4.25
CA PHE A 66 8.03 -3.09 -5.47
C PHE A 66 9.29 -3.06 -6.34
N ASN A 67 9.79 -4.24 -6.69
CA ASN A 67 10.99 -4.45 -7.49
C ASN A 67 10.71 -5.53 -8.53
N GLU A 68 10.64 -5.18 -9.82
CA GLU A 68 10.32 -6.10 -10.92
C GLU A 68 9.06 -6.94 -10.63
N ASP A 69 9.19 -8.25 -10.37
CA ASP A 69 8.08 -9.16 -10.01
C ASP A 69 7.94 -9.42 -8.51
N SER A 70 8.81 -8.82 -7.70
CA SER A 70 8.93 -9.03 -6.26
C SER A 70 8.43 -7.83 -5.45
N VAL A 71 7.88 -8.10 -4.27
CA VAL A 71 7.46 -7.08 -3.32
C VAL A 71 7.94 -7.42 -1.92
N TYR A 72 8.51 -6.42 -1.25
CA TYR A 72 8.78 -6.45 0.18
C TYR A 72 7.75 -5.58 0.86
N PHE A 73 7.21 -6.04 1.97
CA PHE A 73 6.21 -5.26 2.69
C PHE A 73 6.23 -5.54 4.17
N THR A 74 5.84 -4.54 4.95
CA THR A 74 5.68 -4.68 6.39
C THR A 74 4.21 -4.80 6.79
N ASP A 75 3.99 -5.58 7.85
CA ASP A 75 2.73 -5.70 8.57
C ASP A 75 3.02 -5.24 10.00
N ALA A 76 2.57 -4.02 10.31
CA ALA A 76 2.84 -3.33 11.57
C ALA A 76 1.57 -3.16 12.39
N GLY A 77 1.60 -3.61 13.65
CA GLY A 77 0.48 -3.48 14.58
C GLY A 77 0.82 -4.04 15.95
N ALA A 78 0.14 -3.55 16.99
CA ALA A 78 0.36 -3.95 18.39
C ALA A 78 1.85 -3.90 18.81
N GLY A 79 2.57 -2.85 18.38
CA GLY A 79 3.99 -2.64 18.70
C GLY A 79 4.98 -3.58 17.99
N ILE A 80 4.53 -4.39 17.03
CA ILE A 80 5.37 -5.35 16.30
C ILE A 80 5.38 -5.00 14.81
N VAL A 81 6.56 -5.08 14.19
CA VAL A 81 6.73 -5.00 12.74
C VAL A 81 7.13 -6.38 12.23
N LYS A 82 6.36 -6.91 11.27
CA LYS A 82 6.70 -8.14 10.56
C LYS A 82 7.07 -7.81 9.13
N GLU A 83 8.29 -8.14 8.75
CA GLU A 83 8.74 -8.04 7.36
C GLU A 83 8.29 -9.26 6.57
N LYS A 84 7.79 -9.01 5.36
CA LYS A 84 7.26 -10.02 4.47
C LYS A 84 7.82 -9.81 3.07
N ARG A 85 7.87 -10.89 2.30
CA ARG A 85 8.22 -10.88 0.89
C ARG A 85 7.16 -11.63 0.10
N GLY A 86 6.97 -11.23 -1.15
CA GLY A 86 6.04 -11.87 -2.05
C GLY A 86 6.33 -11.55 -3.50
N ARG A 87 5.40 -11.97 -4.35
CA ARG A 87 5.30 -11.52 -5.73
C ARG A 87 4.09 -10.61 -5.89
N TRP A 88 4.10 -9.78 -6.92
CA TRP A 88 2.96 -8.93 -7.22
C TRP A 88 2.65 -8.92 -8.72
N ILE A 89 1.41 -8.57 -9.03
CA ILE A 89 0.96 -8.31 -10.39
C ILE A 89 -0.16 -7.28 -10.35
N ILE A 90 -0.16 -6.36 -11.32
CA ILE A 90 -1.30 -5.50 -11.60
C ILE A 90 -2.01 -6.04 -12.83
N LYS A 91 -3.32 -6.25 -12.71
CA LYS A 91 -4.19 -6.54 -13.85
C LYS A 91 -5.37 -5.57 -13.82
N ASN A 92 -5.50 -4.77 -14.88
CA ASN A 92 -6.44 -3.65 -14.93
C ASN A 92 -6.17 -2.67 -13.78
N ASP A 93 -7.14 -2.50 -12.89
CA ASP A 93 -7.11 -1.65 -11.69
C ASP A 93 -6.80 -2.43 -10.41
N THR A 94 -6.46 -3.72 -10.50
CA THR A 94 -6.29 -4.58 -9.33
C THR A 94 -4.82 -4.94 -9.12
N LEU A 95 -4.26 -4.51 -8.00
CA LEU A 95 -2.99 -5.03 -7.47
C LEU A 95 -3.26 -6.34 -6.72
N THR A 96 -2.51 -7.38 -7.05
CA THR A 96 -2.53 -8.66 -6.32
C THR A 96 -1.13 -8.95 -5.79
N MET A 97 -1.02 -9.14 -4.48
CA MET A 97 0.22 -9.49 -3.78
C MET A 97 0.13 -10.90 -3.20
N LEU A 98 1.05 -11.78 -3.58
CA LEU A 98 1.16 -13.14 -3.10
C LEU A 98 2.33 -13.24 -2.12
N GLU A 99 2.03 -13.32 -0.83
CA GLU A 99 3.03 -13.52 0.24
C GLU A 99 3.69 -14.89 0.11
N THR A 100 5.02 -14.94 0.22
CA THR A 100 5.77 -16.20 0.20
C THR A 100 5.32 -17.11 1.36
N GLY A 101 4.96 -18.36 1.05
CA GLY A 101 4.50 -19.32 2.05
C GLY A 101 3.03 -19.17 2.46
N LYS A 102 2.26 -18.30 1.80
CA LYS A 102 0.80 -18.20 1.98
C LYS A 102 0.06 -18.59 0.70
N VAL A 103 -1.10 -19.22 0.89
CA VAL A 103 -2.01 -19.58 -0.21
C VAL A 103 -2.90 -18.39 -0.61
N LYS A 104 -3.24 -17.53 0.34
CA LYS A 104 -4.13 -16.38 0.10
C LYS A 104 -3.32 -15.17 -0.38
N ALA A 105 -3.79 -14.55 -1.45
CA ALA A 105 -3.27 -13.28 -1.95
C ALA A 105 -4.01 -12.10 -1.31
N ASN A 106 -3.29 -11.03 -1.03
CA ASN A 106 -3.88 -9.74 -0.72
C ASN A 106 -4.20 -9.04 -2.04
N ARG A 107 -5.42 -8.52 -2.16
CA ARG A 107 -5.88 -7.84 -3.37
C ARG A 107 -6.30 -6.43 -3.03
N PHE A 108 -5.95 -5.48 -3.89
CA PHE A 108 -6.27 -4.08 -3.72
C PHE A 108 -6.80 -3.52 -5.04
N LEU A 109 -7.88 -2.76 -4.96
CA LEU A 109 -8.30 -1.87 -6.02
C LEU A 109 -7.41 -0.63 -5.97
N ILE A 110 -6.72 -0.32 -7.06
CA ILE A 110 -5.94 0.91 -7.26
C ILE A 110 -6.91 1.99 -7.71
N GLU A 111 -7.16 2.98 -6.86
CA GLU A 111 -7.96 4.15 -7.22
C GLU A 111 -7.11 5.22 -7.90
N LYS A 112 -5.82 5.29 -7.54
CA LYS A 112 -4.86 6.20 -8.15
C LYS A 112 -3.45 5.64 -8.04
N LEU A 113 -2.72 5.68 -9.15
CA LEU A 113 -1.29 5.39 -9.21
C LEU A 113 -0.59 6.52 -9.96
N GLY A 114 0.20 7.32 -9.25
CA GLY A 114 1.01 8.40 -9.82
C GLY A 114 2.47 8.28 -9.42
N SER A 115 3.31 9.24 -9.80
CA SER A 115 4.76 9.21 -9.50
C SER A 115 5.11 9.39 -8.02
N LYS A 116 4.18 9.90 -7.20
CA LYS A 116 4.40 10.23 -5.78
C LYS A 116 3.36 9.66 -4.83
N GLU A 117 2.22 9.23 -5.36
CA GLU A 117 1.06 8.85 -4.55
C GLU A 117 0.41 7.59 -5.12
N LEU A 118 0.10 6.64 -4.25
CA LEU A 118 -0.63 5.41 -4.53
C LEU A 118 -1.82 5.33 -3.57
N ARG A 119 -3.03 5.32 -4.13
CA ARG A 119 -4.29 5.19 -3.37
C ARG A 119 -4.95 3.87 -3.69
N MET A 120 -5.32 3.14 -2.64
CA MET A 120 -5.83 1.79 -2.79
C MET A 120 -6.94 1.50 -1.79
N ARG A 121 -7.82 0.57 -2.16
CA ARG A 121 -8.80 -0.05 -1.25
C ARG A 121 -8.61 -1.54 -1.22
N LEU A 122 -8.76 -2.15 -0.05
CA LEU A 122 -8.71 -3.61 0.06
C LEU A 122 -9.86 -4.24 -0.75
N LEU A 123 -9.55 -5.26 -1.54
CA LEU A 123 -10.51 -6.06 -2.30
C LEU A 123 -10.64 -7.44 -1.62
N PHE A 124 -11.80 -7.71 -1.04
CA PHE A 124 -12.08 -8.99 -0.38
C PHE A 124 -12.30 -10.10 -1.41
N LEU A 125 -12.20 -11.36 -0.97
CA LEU A 125 -12.26 -12.55 -1.83
C LEU A 125 -13.55 -12.65 -2.67
N GLU A 126 -14.66 -12.11 -2.17
CA GLU A 126 -15.97 -12.10 -2.85
C GLU A 126 -16.16 -10.88 -3.79
N GLY A 127 -15.10 -10.07 -4.01
CA GLY A 127 -15.16 -8.88 -4.86
C GLY A 127 -15.66 -7.62 -4.17
N PHE A 128 -15.99 -7.69 -2.87
CA PHE A 128 -16.32 -6.50 -2.09
C PHE A 128 -15.11 -5.59 -1.94
N ILE A 129 -15.30 -4.31 -2.21
CA ILE A 129 -14.30 -3.27 -2.02
C ILE A 129 -14.50 -2.65 -0.64
N ALA A 130 -13.43 -2.58 0.15
CA ALA A 130 -13.46 -1.91 1.44
C ALA A 130 -13.84 -0.43 1.28
N LYS A 131 -14.64 0.08 2.24
CA LYS A 131 -14.99 1.51 2.25
C LYS A 131 -13.82 2.42 2.58
N SER A 132 -12.79 1.91 3.25
CA SER A 132 -11.66 2.68 3.72
C SER A 132 -10.53 2.72 2.70
N GLU A 133 -10.06 3.92 2.36
CA GLU A 133 -8.89 4.15 1.52
C GLU A 133 -7.57 4.03 2.30
N LEU A 134 -6.55 3.44 1.66
CA LEU A 134 -5.14 3.46 2.04
C LEU A 134 -4.40 4.42 1.11
N VAL A 135 -3.66 5.38 1.67
CA VAL A 135 -2.85 6.32 0.90
C VAL A 135 -1.38 6.12 1.22
N PHE A 136 -0.60 5.82 0.19
CA PHE A 136 0.84 5.67 0.25
C PHE A 136 1.54 6.81 -0.51
N VAL A 137 2.68 7.23 0.02
CA VAL A 137 3.59 8.18 -0.63
C VAL A 137 4.87 7.50 -1.04
N LYS A 138 5.38 7.83 -2.22
CA LYS A 138 6.65 7.31 -2.71
C LYS A 138 7.78 7.89 -1.87
N MET A 139 8.72 7.05 -1.47
CA MET A 139 9.95 7.45 -0.80
C MET A 139 11.03 7.68 -1.86
N ASP A 140 11.73 8.80 -1.75
CA ASP A 140 12.91 9.12 -2.57
C ASP A 140 14.10 8.21 -2.25
#